data_AF-A0A7Y7NAB3-F1
#
_entry.id   AF-A0A7Y7NAB3-F1
#
_cell.length_a   1.000
_cell.length_b   1.000
_cell.length_c   1.000
_cell.angle_alpha   90.00
_cell.angle_beta   90.00
_cell.angle_gamma   90.00
#
_symmetry.space_group_name_H-M   'P 1'
#
loop_
_entity.id
_entity.type
_entity.pdbx_description
1 polymer ?
#
loop_
_entity_poly.entity_id
_entity_poly.type
_entity_poly.pdbx_seq_one_letter_code
_entity_poly.pdbx_strand_id
1 'polypeptide(L)'
;ELLQHATEELLHADMVAMRIIQLGGTPVTKPEEWYKLTNCGYEPPDDPFVKTLLIQNIKGEQCAIGVYKRLMDITREADPVTYNMVLQILQQEVEHEEDLQSLLEDFELMMRAFRE
;
A
#
# COMPACT_ATOMS: atom_id res chain seq x y z
N GLU A 1 10.97 -4.37 7.18
CA GLU A 1 9.57 -3.93 7.14
C GLU A 1 9.42 -2.44 6.95
N LEU A 2 8.95 -1.63 7.90
CA LEU A 2 8.36 -0.32 7.55
C LEU A 2 9.20 0.59 6.62
N LEU A 3 10.53 0.65 6.78
CA LEU A 3 11.40 1.43 5.89
C LEU A 3 11.56 0.80 4.49
N GLN A 4 11.57 -0.53 4.42
CA GLN A 4 11.60 -1.29 3.18
C GLN A 4 10.29 -1.07 2.41
N HIS A 5 9.14 -1.29 3.06
CA HIS A 5 7.82 -1.05 2.45
C HIS A 5 7.73 0.40 1.96
N ALA A 6 8.11 1.39 2.78
CA ALA A 6 8.09 2.79 2.36
C ALA A 6 8.95 3.08 1.12
N THR A 7 10.04 2.33 0.91
CA THR A 7 10.86 2.42 -0.30
C THR A 7 10.16 1.77 -1.49
N GLU A 8 9.54 0.61 -1.30
CA GLU A 8 8.73 -0.08 -2.32
C GLU A 8 7.50 0.72 -2.72
N GLU A 9 6.80 1.34 -1.77
CA GLU A 9 5.66 2.23 -2.05
C GLU A 9 6.05 3.46 -2.88
N LEU A 10 7.24 4.01 -2.65
CA LEU A 10 7.75 5.08 -3.51
C LEU A 10 7.99 4.57 -4.94
N LEU A 11 8.51 3.35 -5.10
CA LEU A 11 8.67 2.73 -6.41
C LEU A 11 7.31 2.48 -7.08
N HIS A 12 6.29 2.04 -6.33
CA HIS A 12 4.92 1.89 -6.82
C HIS A 12 4.37 3.23 -7.34
N ALA A 13 4.57 4.31 -6.58
CA ALA A 13 4.16 5.66 -6.97
C ALA A 13 4.84 6.12 -8.26
N ASP A 14 6.15 5.88 -8.39
CA ASP A 14 6.91 6.21 -9.60
C ASP A 14 6.42 5.41 -10.82
N MET A 15 6.15 4.11 -10.66
CA MET A 15 5.60 3.26 -11.72
C MET A 15 4.25 3.81 -12.23
N VAL A 16 3.34 4.13 -11.31
CA VAL A 16 2.01 4.66 -11.65
C VAL A 16 2.12 6.04 -12.31
N ALA A 17 2.93 6.95 -11.76
CA ALA A 17 3.12 8.29 -12.31
C ALA A 17 3.69 8.22 -13.74
N MET A 18 4.71 7.39 -13.97
CA MET A 18 5.28 7.19 -15.29
C MET A 18 4.28 6.57 -16.26
N ARG A 19 3.45 5.63 -15.81
CA ARG A 19 2.42 5.04 -16.68
C ARG A 19 1.34 6.05 -17.07
N ILE A 20 0.92 6.92 -16.16
CA ILE A 20 -0.01 8.03 -16.46
C ILE A 20 0.56 8.93 -17.57
N ILE A 21 1.84 9.29 -17.47
CA ILE A 21 2.51 10.12 -18.49
C ILE A 21 2.56 9.39 -19.85
N GLN A 22 2.89 8.10 -19.87
CA GLN A 22 2.92 7.30 -21.11
C GLN A 22 1.56 7.26 -21.82
N LEU A 23 0.47 7.26 -21.06
CA LEU A 23 -0.90 7.30 -21.59
C LEU A 23 -1.34 8.73 -22.01
N GLY A 24 -0.46 9.72 -21.93
CA GLY A 24 -0.73 11.12 -22.27
C GLY A 24 -1.44 11.91 -21.17
N GLY A 25 -1.54 11.35 -19.96
CA GLY A 25 -2.11 12.02 -18.79
C GLY A 25 -1.12 12.91 -18.06
N THR A 26 -1.58 13.54 -16.98
CA THR A 26 -0.75 14.35 -16.08
C THR A 26 -0.96 13.85 -14.65
N PRO A 27 0.09 13.33 -13.97
CA PRO A 27 0.01 12.95 -12.56
C PRO A 27 -0.33 14.16 -11.68
N VAL A 28 -0.79 13.89 -10.46
CA VAL A 28 -1.08 14.96 -9.50
C VAL A 28 0.23 15.68 -9.13
N THR A 29 0.35 16.95 -9.51
CA THR A 29 1.59 17.74 -9.38
C THR A 29 1.69 18.53 -8.09
N LYS A 30 0.62 18.55 -7.29
CA LYS A 30 0.48 19.39 -6.11
C LYS A 30 0.19 18.53 -4.87
N PRO A 31 1.08 18.51 -3.87
CA PRO A 31 0.87 17.70 -2.66
C PRO A 31 -0.44 18.00 -1.92
N GLU A 32 -0.92 19.24 -1.94
CA GLU A 32 -2.18 19.62 -1.30
C GLU A 32 -3.42 18.92 -1.90
N GLU A 33 -3.33 18.44 -3.15
CA GLU A 33 -4.42 17.71 -3.81
C GLU A 33 -4.45 16.23 -3.42
N TRP A 34 -3.38 15.67 -2.84
CA TRP A 34 -3.32 14.26 -2.44
C TRP A 34 -4.41 13.91 -1.44
N TYR A 35 -4.70 14.80 -0.48
CA TYR A 35 -5.77 14.57 0.52
C TYR A 35 -7.17 14.50 -0.08
N LYS A 36 -7.37 15.07 -1.27
CA LYS A 36 -8.67 15.02 -1.98
C LYS A 36 -8.79 13.80 -2.89
N LEU A 37 -7.65 13.33 -3.41
CA LEU A 37 -7.59 12.31 -4.46
C LEU A 37 -7.16 10.92 -3.92
N THR A 38 -6.63 10.86 -2.70
CA THR A 38 -6.25 9.60 -2.07
C THR A 38 -7.44 8.66 -1.92
N ASN A 39 -7.22 7.38 -2.21
CA ASN A 39 -8.21 6.34 -1.98
C ASN A 39 -8.21 5.86 -0.52
N CYS A 40 -7.07 5.97 0.17
CA CYS A 40 -6.82 5.32 1.46
C CYS A 40 -6.66 6.31 2.62
N GLY A 41 -6.72 7.62 2.34
CA GLY A 41 -6.45 8.65 3.34
C GLY A 41 -4.97 8.74 3.69
N TYR A 42 -4.68 9.44 4.78
CA TYR A 42 -3.37 9.49 5.42
C TYR A 42 -3.60 9.48 6.93
N GLU A 43 -3.06 8.48 7.61
CA GLU A 43 -3.13 8.36 9.06
C GLU A 43 -1.75 8.69 9.64
N PRO A 44 -1.58 9.81 10.35
CA PRO A 44 -0.29 10.14 10.96
C PRO A 44 0.03 9.17 12.11
N PRO A 45 1.30 8.74 12.25
CA PRO A 45 1.73 7.85 13.33
C PRO A 45 1.97 8.62 14.65
N ASP A 46 0.95 9.34 15.14
CA ASP A 46 1.03 10.17 16.34
C ASP A 46 1.18 9.34 17.63
N ASP A 47 0.74 8.08 17.61
CA ASP A 47 1.02 7.07 18.64
C ASP A 47 2.13 6.12 18.15
N PRO A 48 3.36 6.21 18.71
CA PRO A 48 4.49 5.41 18.25
C PRO A 48 4.46 3.96 18.79
N PHE A 49 3.40 3.54 19.49
CA PHE A 49 3.32 2.17 19.99
C PHE A 49 3.27 1.15 18.85
N VAL A 50 4.14 0.12 18.92
CA VAL A 50 4.35 -0.85 17.84
C VAL A 50 3.04 -1.50 17.38
N LYS A 51 2.17 -1.93 18.30
CA LYS A 51 0.88 -2.53 17.94
C LYS A 51 -0.02 -1.55 17.18
N THR A 52 -0.02 -0.27 17.59
CA THR A 52 -0.80 0.77 16.92
C THR A 52 -0.31 0.95 15.49
N LEU A 53 1.01 1.06 15.30
CA LEU A 53 1.61 1.20 13.97
C LEU A 53 1.34 -0.02 13.08
N LEU A 54 1.47 -1.26 13.59
CA LEU A 54 1.16 -2.47 12.83
C LEU A 54 -0.31 -2.48 12.36
N ILE A 55 -1.26 -2.16 13.24
CA ILE A 55 -2.68 -2.10 12.88
C ILE A 55 -2.95 -1.02 11.83
N GLN A 56 -2.31 0.15 11.93
CA GLN A 56 -2.44 1.21 10.93
C GLN A 56 -1.90 0.78 9.57
N ASN A 57 -0.71 0.19 9.52
CA ASN A 57 -0.08 -0.22 8.25
C ASN A 57 -0.86 -1.38 7.60
N ILE A 58 -1.33 -2.37 8.36
CA ILE A 58 -2.20 -3.45 7.82
C ILE A 58 -3.45 -2.88 7.15
N LYS A 59 -4.09 -1.86 7.75
CA LYS A 59 -5.25 -1.19 7.12
C LYS A 59 -4.86 -0.44 5.84
N GLY A 60 -3.65 0.13 5.80
CA GLY A 60 -3.06 0.73 4.61
C GLY A 60 -2.99 -0.27 3.47
N GLU A 61 -2.33 -1.41 3.71
CA GLU A 61 -2.16 -2.46 2.67
C GLU A 61 -3.51 -3.02 2.21
N GLN A 62 -4.44 -3.27 3.14
CA GLN A 62 -5.80 -3.72 2.80
C GLN A 62 -6.54 -2.75 1.87
N CYS A 63 -6.35 -1.44 2.08
CA CYS A 63 -6.91 -0.43 1.20
C CYS A 63 -6.20 -0.43 -0.16
N ALA A 64 -4.87 -0.45 -0.19
CA ALA A 64 -4.06 -0.47 -1.41
C ALA A 64 -4.40 -1.69 -2.28
N ILE A 65 -4.45 -2.89 -1.69
CA ILE A 65 -4.91 -4.13 -2.32
C ILE A 65 -6.29 -3.94 -2.97
N GLY A 66 -7.22 -3.33 -2.24
CA GLY A 66 -8.56 -3.05 -2.75
C GLY A 66 -8.56 -2.10 -3.96
N VAL A 67 -7.68 -1.09 -3.96
CA VAL A 67 -7.51 -0.14 -5.08
C VAL A 67 -6.93 -0.85 -6.30
N TYR A 68 -5.81 -1.57 -6.13
CA TYR A 68 -5.13 -2.22 -7.24
C TYR A 68 -5.95 -3.36 -7.85
N LYS A 69 -6.73 -4.11 -7.05
CA LYS A 69 -7.71 -5.08 -7.60
C LYS A 69 -8.73 -4.41 -8.53
N ARG A 70 -9.29 -3.25 -8.13
CA ARG A 70 -10.21 -2.50 -9.00
C ARG A 70 -9.53 -2.00 -10.27
N LEU A 71 -8.27 -1.55 -10.18
CA LEU A 71 -7.51 -1.14 -11.36
C LEU A 71 -7.26 -2.31 -12.30
N MET A 72 -6.90 -3.49 -11.77
CA MET A 72 -6.77 -4.71 -12.58
C MET A 72 -8.04 -5.00 -13.37
N ASP A 73 -9.21 -4.95 -12.72
CA ASP A 73 -10.48 -5.24 -13.39
C ASP A 73 -10.75 -4.28 -14.56
N ILE A 74 -10.41 -2.99 -14.40
CA ILE A 74 -10.59 -1.98 -15.44
C ILE A 74 -9.61 -2.19 -16.60
N THR A 75 -8.36 -2.58 -16.32
CA THR A 75 -7.30 -2.65 -17.34
C THR A 75 -7.15 -4.02 -17.99
N ARG A 76 -7.75 -5.07 -17.42
CA ARG A 76 -7.57 -6.48 -17.81
C ARG A 76 -7.62 -6.72 -19.32
N GLU A 77 -8.66 -6.23 -19.99
CA GLU A 77 -8.83 -6.41 -21.43
C GLU A 77 -8.48 -5.14 -22.23
N ALA A 78 -8.54 -3.96 -21.57
CA ALA A 78 -8.36 -2.67 -22.23
C ALA A 78 -6.88 -2.27 -22.39
N ASP A 79 -6.03 -2.63 -21.44
CA ASP A 79 -4.62 -2.27 -21.43
C ASP A 79 -3.79 -3.34 -20.67
N PRO A 80 -3.34 -4.40 -21.37
CA PRO A 80 -2.57 -5.48 -20.78
C PRO A 80 -1.24 -5.03 -20.17
N VAL A 81 -0.66 -3.91 -20.64
CA VAL A 81 0.59 -3.37 -20.10
C VAL A 81 0.33 -2.73 -18.73
N THR A 82 -0.71 -1.91 -18.60
CA THR A 82 -1.11 -1.38 -17.29
C THR A 82 -1.56 -2.49 -16.36
N TYR A 83 -2.31 -3.48 -16.85
CA TYR A 83 -2.71 -4.64 -16.05
C TYR A 83 -1.51 -5.37 -15.46
N ASN A 84 -0.49 -5.67 -16.27
CA ASN A 84 0.71 -6.35 -15.79
C ASN A 84 1.45 -5.54 -14.71
N MET A 85 1.57 -4.22 -14.90
CA MET A 85 2.17 -3.32 -13.91
C MET A 85 1.38 -3.31 -12.59
N VAL A 86 0.05 -3.19 -12.68
CA VAL A 86 -0.83 -3.19 -11.50
C VAL A 86 -0.78 -4.54 -10.78
N LEU A 87 -0.71 -5.66 -11.52
CA LEU A 87 -0.57 -7.00 -10.93
C LEU A 87 0.74 -7.15 -10.16
N GLN A 88 1.84 -6.58 -10.66
CA GLN A 88 3.12 -6.57 -9.94
C GLN A 88 3.02 -5.81 -8.61
N ILE A 89 2.44 -4.61 -8.64
CA ILE A 89 2.22 -3.84 -7.41
C ILE A 89 1.32 -4.63 -6.45
N LEU A 90 0.17 -5.13 -6.92
CA LEU A 90 -0.74 -5.93 -6.09
C LEU A 90 -0.05 -7.14 -5.43
N GLN A 91 0.88 -7.79 -6.13
CA GLN A 91 1.64 -8.90 -5.56
C GLN A 91 2.46 -8.44 -4.34
N GLN A 92 3.15 -7.30 -4.44
CA GLN A 92 3.93 -6.73 -3.34
C GLN A 92 3.03 -6.28 -2.19
N GLU A 93 1.90 -5.61 -2.48
CA GLU A 93 0.95 -5.20 -1.43
C GLU A 93 0.41 -6.39 -0.61
N VAL A 94 0.17 -7.54 -1.27
CA VAL A 94 -0.29 -8.76 -0.59
C VAL A 94 0.82 -9.38 0.26
N GLU A 95 2.07 -9.30 -0.18
CA GLU A 95 3.25 -9.70 0.61
C GLU A 95 3.41 -8.78 1.83
N HIS A 96 3.32 -7.45 1.64
CA HIS A 96 3.38 -6.48 2.71
C HIS A 96 2.29 -6.70 3.77
N GLU A 97 1.04 -6.99 3.36
CA GLU A 97 -0.05 -7.30 4.29
C GLU A 97 0.29 -8.53 5.14
N GLU A 98 0.81 -9.59 4.51
CA GLU A 98 1.15 -10.85 5.19
C GLU A 98 2.30 -10.64 6.18
N ASP A 99 3.38 -9.97 5.76
CA ASP A 99 4.52 -9.64 6.63
C ASP A 99 4.07 -8.90 7.90
N LEU A 100 3.21 -7.89 7.73
CA LEU A 100 2.70 -7.09 8.86
C LEU A 100 1.74 -7.88 9.75
N GLN A 101 0.90 -8.75 9.18
CA GLN A 101 0.02 -9.64 9.94
C GLN A 101 0.83 -10.63 10.78
N SER A 102 1.84 -11.25 10.18
CA SER A 102 2.77 -12.15 10.87
C SER A 102 3.49 -11.44 12.03
N LEU A 103 3.97 -10.20 11.83
CA LEU A 103 4.56 -9.40 12.92
C LEU A 103 3.57 -9.08 14.05
N LEU A 104 2.30 -8.81 13.72
CA LEU A 104 1.26 -8.55 14.72
C LEU A 104 0.95 -9.81 15.54
N GLU A 105 0.85 -10.97 14.89
CA GLU A 105 0.64 -12.26 15.56
C GLU A 105 1.78 -12.58 16.52
N ASP A 106 3.03 -12.45 16.07
CA ASP A 106 4.23 -12.67 16.90
C ASP A 106 4.27 -11.72 18.10
N PHE A 107 3.94 -10.44 17.89
CA PHE A 107 3.83 -9.46 18.97
C PHE A 107 2.79 -9.89 20.01
N GLU A 108 1.63 -10.37 19.57
CA GLU A 108 0.59 -10.85 20.49
C GLU A 108 0.99 -12.10 21.26
N LEU A 109 1.63 -13.07 20.61
CA LEU A 109 2.15 -14.27 21.26
C LEU A 109 3.20 -13.91 22.33
N MET A 110 4.13 -13.02 21.99
CA MET A 110 5.14 -12.53 22.93
C MET A 110 4.49 -11.86 24.15
N MET A 111 3.51 -10.98 23.93
CA MET A 111 2.82 -10.28 25.00
C MET A 111 1.97 -11.19 25.88
N ARG A 112 1.44 -12.31 25.35
CA ARG A 112 0.75 -13.34 26.15
C ARG A 112 1.74 -14.09 27.03
N ALA A 113 2.88 -14.52 26.48
CA ALA A 113 3.92 -15.23 27.22
C ALA A 113 4.49 -14.40 28.40
N PHE A 114 4.56 -13.08 28.28
CA PHE A 114 5.00 -12.20 29.38
C PHE A 114 3.94 -11.98 30.48
N ARG A 115 2.68 -12.34 30.24
CA ARG A 115 1.58 -12.19 31.21
C ARG A 115 1.32 -13.46 32.01
N GLU A 116 1.91 -14.59 31.60
CA GLU A 116 1.92 -15.87 32.31
C GLU A 116 3.10 -15.96 33.28
#